data_AF-A0A5B6YTG7-F1
#
_entry.id   AF-A0A5B6YTG7-F1
#
_cell.length_a   1.000
_cell.length_b   1.000
_cell.length_c   1.000
_cell.angle_alpha   90.00
_cell.angle_beta   90.00
_cell.angle_gamma   90.00
#
_symmetry.space_group_name_H-M   'P 1'
#
loop_
_entity.id
_entity.type
_entity.pdbx_description
1 polymer ?
#
loop_
_entity_poly.entity_id
_entity_poly.type
_entity_poly.pdbx_seq_one_letter_code
_entity_poly.pdbx_strand_id
1 'polypeptide(L)'
;RLTSTLSSIQPVFGEIEKLNRVLDRPEDETKMFTDRLEKGIILVRKCSKIRWWNYCKKPSYAKKLIELEDSLLRFFQINVQAQLTRDSRQILVEVNQVNVRLDQINSNLRIGGKVYNGSVFLGSCRVPEASNFIVGLDLPLQELKMQLLRDGASVVVLSAPGGCGKTTLAKMLCHDHEIEGIYKDNIFFVTVSKTPKLKVIIQKLFQHKGFLVPEFQNDEDAINQLEHFLKQIGPNPVLLVLDDVWSGSESLIQNFMFRISRYKILVTSRFEFPRFDSTYKLDLLNDKDAKALFCHSAFPQDGSSYVPDDLVNEIVRSCGGFPLALTVVGQSLRRQPEVIWRRTLKQWSEGRSILDSSNDLLFCLQTSLNALNETVESDKVLKECYLDLGLFPEDQRIPATALMDMWVELYNLDENGMDALANLHELSTRNLANLVFTRKDASEVDGYYNEHFVVQHDLLRELAIHQSSKEPIEQRKRLIMDISGNDLPKWSREMQQPIHARLLSISTGFLISF
;
A
#
# COMPACT_ATOMS: atom_id res chain seq x y z
N ARG A 1 21.37 -25.80 18.19
CA ARG A 1 20.52 -24.63 18.49
C ARG A 1 21.34 -23.39 18.83
N LEU A 2 21.94 -23.27 20.03
CA LEU A 2 22.73 -22.09 20.44
C LEU A 2 23.83 -21.66 19.45
N THR A 3 24.54 -22.61 18.82
CA THR A 3 25.53 -22.32 17.77
C THR A 3 24.92 -21.56 16.58
N SER A 4 23.73 -21.96 16.14
CA SER A 4 23.01 -21.33 15.04
C SER A 4 22.57 -19.92 15.41
N THR A 5 22.03 -19.76 16.62
CA THR A 5 21.58 -18.47 17.15
C THR A 5 22.72 -17.48 17.32
N LEU A 6 23.87 -17.91 17.84
CA LEU A 6 25.06 -17.05 17.95
C LEU A 6 25.61 -16.65 16.57
N SER A 7 25.61 -17.59 15.62
CA SER A 7 26.12 -17.34 14.26
C SER A 7 25.22 -16.38 13.46
N SER A 8 23.90 -16.41 13.67
CA SER A 8 22.97 -15.49 13.00
C SER A 8 23.02 -14.07 13.57
N ILE A 9 23.31 -13.93 14.87
CA ILE A 9 23.28 -12.65 15.57
C ILE A 9 24.60 -11.88 15.40
N GLN A 10 25.74 -12.57 15.35
CA GLN A 10 27.06 -11.97 15.25
C GLN A 10 27.23 -10.91 14.12
N PRO A 11 26.78 -11.12 12.87
CA PRO A 11 26.95 -10.11 11.82
C PRO A 11 26.14 -8.83 12.07
N VAL A 12 24.93 -8.95 12.61
CA VAL A 12 24.04 -7.81 12.91
C VAL A 12 24.69 -6.83 13.90
N PHE A 13 25.37 -7.37 14.90
CA PHE A 13 26.07 -6.54 15.88
C PHE A 13 27.37 -5.94 15.33
N GLY A 14 28.03 -6.62 14.39
CA GLY A 14 29.14 -6.03 13.66
C GLY A 14 28.73 -4.81 12.84
N GLU A 15 27.49 -4.78 12.34
CA GLU A 15 26.93 -3.59 11.69
C GLU A 15 26.57 -2.49 12.70
N ILE A 16 25.98 -2.84 13.85
CA ILE A 16 25.67 -1.89 14.92
C ILE A 16 26.96 -1.20 15.44
N GLU A 17 28.05 -1.93 15.66
CA GLU A 17 29.33 -1.33 16.08
C GLU A 17 29.90 -0.36 15.03
N LYS A 18 29.80 -0.71 13.74
CA LYS A 18 30.20 0.19 12.65
C LYS A 18 29.36 1.47 12.64
N LEU A 19 28.05 1.36 12.80
CA LEU A 19 27.15 2.50 12.85
C LEU A 19 27.41 3.37 14.08
N ASN A 20 27.64 2.78 15.25
CA ASN A 20 27.96 3.52 16.48
C ASN A 20 29.26 4.32 16.34
N ARG A 21 30.27 3.80 15.63
CA ARG A 21 31.50 4.56 15.31
C ARG A 21 31.23 5.76 14.40
N VAL A 22 30.36 5.60 13.40
CA VAL A 22 29.94 6.70 12.52
C VAL A 22 29.16 7.77 13.30
N LEU A 23 28.43 7.37 14.33
CA LEU A 23 27.63 8.24 15.19
C LEU A 23 28.36 8.76 16.44
N ASP A 24 29.68 8.54 16.54
CA ASP A 24 30.54 8.94 17.69
C ASP A 24 29.99 8.49 19.06
N ARG A 25 29.38 7.30 19.11
CA ARG A 25 28.82 6.73 20.34
C ARG A 25 29.87 5.97 21.16
N PRO A 26 29.77 5.94 22.50
CA PRO A 26 30.75 5.24 23.34
C PRO A 26 30.80 3.74 23.03
N GLU A 27 32.00 3.20 22.80
CA GLU A 27 32.19 1.76 22.52
C GLU A 27 31.72 0.86 23.69
N ASP A 28 31.65 1.41 24.90
CA ASP A 28 31.15 0.71 26.09
C ASP A 28 29.66 0.30 25.98
N GLU A 29 28.88 0.94 25.10
CA GLU A 29 27.45 0.65 24.88
C GLU A 29 27.19 -0.73 24.26
N THR A 30 28.13 -1.23 23.44
CA THR A 30 28.05 -2.56 22.81
C THR A 30 29.03 -3.56 23.42
N LYS A 31 30.06 -3.09 24.12
CA LYS A 31 31.12 -3.92 24.73
C LYS A 31 30.60 -5.00 25.68
N MET A 32 29.61 -4.67 26.52
CA MET A 32 28.99 -5.65 27.43
C MET A 32 28.32 -6.79 26.66
N PHE A 33 27.82 -6.50 25.46
CA PHE A 33 27.15 -7.47 24.61
C PHE A 33 28.17 -8.32 23.83
N THR A 34 29.19 -7.69 23.26
CA THR A 34 30.27 -8.36 22.53
C THR A 34 31.01 -9.36 23.43
N ASP A 35 31.30 -8.99 24.69
CA ASP A 35 31.89 -9.89 25.70
C ASP A 35 30.99 -11.09 26.04
N ARG A 36 29.67 -10.89 26.11
CA ARG A 36 28.70 -11.98 26.36
C ARG A 36 28.60 -12.95 25.19
N LEU A 37 28.58 -12.45 23.95
CA LEU A 37 28.59 -13.30 22.76
C LEU A 37 29.88 -14.11 22.66
N GLU A 38 31.02 -13.49 22.91
CA GLU A 38 32.32 -14.15 22.85
C GLU A 38 32.43 -15.26 23.91
N LYS A 39 32.01 -14.98 25.15
CA LYS A 39 31.90 -16.00 26.21
C LYS A 39 30.97 -17.15 25.82
N GLY A 40 29.85 -16.84 25.15
CA GLY A 40 28.92 -17.83 24.63
C GLY A 40 29.53 -18.73 23.56
N ILE A 41 30.23 -18.13 22.59
CA ILE A 41 30.93 -18.86 21.52
C ILE A 41 32.02 -19.77 22.09
N ILE A 42 32.81 -19.28 23.05
CA ILE A 42 33.85 -20.06 23.73
C ILE A 42 33.23 -21.25 24.48
N LEU A 43 32.11 -21.05 25.18
CA LEU A 43 31.44 -22.10 25.94
C LEU A 43 30.87 -23.18 25.00
N VAL A 44 30.18 -22.80 23.93
CA VAL A 44 29.65 -23.71 22.92
C VAL A 44 30.77 -24.52 22.26
N ARG A 45 31.90 -23.88 21.93
CA ARG A 45 33.08 -24.54 21.36
C ARG A 45 33.71 -25.53 22.35
N LYS A 46 33.80 -25.20 23.65
CA LYS A 46 34.28 -26.13 24.69
C LYS A 46 33.36 -27.35 24.81
N CYS A 47 32.04 -27.14 24.78
CA CYS A 47 31.06 -28.23 24.80
C CYS A 47 31.17 -29.15 23.58
N SER A 48 31.43 -28.60 22.38
CA SER A 48 31.57 -29.38 21.15
C SER A 48 32.78 -30.33 21.11
N LYS A 49 33.79 -30.10 21.97
CA LYS A 49 35.03 -30.90 22.03
C LYS A 49 34.97 -32.03 23.07
N ILE A 50 33.84 -32.20 23.78
CA ILE A 50 33.71 -33.22 24.83
C ILE A 50 33.48 -34.59 24.18
N ARG A 51 34.40 -35.53 24.40
CA ARG A 51 34.25 -36.92 23.94
C ARG A 51 33.13 -37.64 24.70
N TRP A 52 32.46 -38.58 24.04
CA TRP A 52 31.22 -39.22 24.53
C TRP A 52 31.36 -39.99 25.86
N TRP A 53 32.56 -40.46 26.20
CA TRP A 53 32.88 -41.16 27.46
C TRP A 53 33.12 -40.25 28.68
N ASN A 54 33.14 -38.91 28.54
CA ASN A 54 33.24 -37.98 29.68
C ASN A 54 31.87 -37.71 30.36
N TYR A 55 31.21 -38.78 30.80
CA TYR A 55 29.84 -38.76 31.33
C TYR A 55 29.68 -37.81 32.54
N CYS A 56 30.64 -37.80 33.46
CA CYS A 56 30.59 -37.01 34.69
C CYS A 56 30.58 -35.48 34.48
N LYS A 57 31.04 -34.99 33.32
CA LYS A 57 31.08 -33.54 33.02
C LYS A 57 29.82 -33.03 32.29
N LYS A 58 29.01 -33.93 31.70
CA LYS A 58 27.82 -33.55 30.90
C LYS A 58 26.79 -32.71 31.68
N PRO A 59 26.40 -33.04 32.93
CA PRO A 59 25.41 -32.25 33.68
C PRO A 59 25.88 -30.82 33.96
N SER A 60 27.17 -30.65 34.26
CA SER A 60 27.77 -29.34 34.53
C SER A 60 27.75 -28.42 33.30
N TYR A 61 28.04 -28.96 32.12
CA TYR A 61 28.00 -28.17 30.87
C TYR A 61 26.58 -27.90 30.39
N ALA A 62 25.64 -28.84 30.58
CA ALA A 62 24.23 -28.61 30.29
C ALA A 62 23.68 -27.43 31.11
N LYS A 63 24.00 -27.39 32.42
CA LYS A 63 23.63 -26.27 33.29
C LYS A 63 24.19 -24.93 32.79
N LYS A 64 25.46 -24.88 32.41
CA LYS A 64 26.11 -23.66 31.87
C LYS A 64 25.51 -23.20 30.54
N LEU A 65 25.05 -24.12 29.68
CA LEU A 65 24.40 -23.76 28.41
C LEU A 65 22.99 -23.20 28.63
N ILE A 66 22.24 -23.74 29.58
CA ILE A 66 20.93 -23.22 29.97
C ILE A 66 21.08 -21.82 30.58
N GLU A 67 22.05 -21.63 31.48
CA GLU A 67 22.37 -20.32 32.06
C GLU A 67 22.76 -19.28 30.99
N LEU A 68 23.48 -19.70 29.94
CA LEU A 68 23.82 -18.84 28.81
C LEU A 68 22.57 -18.45 28.01
N GLU A 69 21.70 -19.40 27.68
CA GLU A 69 20.47 -19.15 26.91
C GLU A 69 19.54 -18.18 27.66
N ASP A 70 19.34 -18.41 28.95
CA ASP A 70 18.52 -17.56 29.83
C ASP A 70 19.12 -16.15 30.02
N SER A 71 20.45 -16.06 30.10
CA SER A 71 21.16 -14.77 30.14
C SER A 71 21.04 -13.97 28.83
N LEU A 72 21.09 -14.64 27.67
CA LEU A 72 20.88 -14.02 26.36
C LEU A 72 19.43 -13.55 26.22
N LEU A 73 18.45 -14.37 26.59
CA LEU A 73 17.03 -14.01 26.56
C LEU A 73 16.74 -12.76 27.39
N ARG A 74 17.18 -12.72 28.66
CA ARG A 74 17.02 -11.54 29.51
C ARG A 74 17.66 -10.30 28.91
N PHE A 75 18.85 -10.44 28.33
CA PHE A 75 19.53 -9.31 27.69
C PHE A 75 18.73 -8.73 26.51
N PHE A 76 18.21 -9.58 25.62
CA PHE A 76 17.41 -9.13 24.48
C PHE A 76 16.05 -8.56 24.89
N GLN A 77 15.43 -9.09 25.94
CA GLN A 77 14.14 -8.61 26.42
C GLN A 77 14.23 -7.31 27.22
N ILE A 78 15.32 -7.09 27.96
CA ILE A 78 15.43 -5.95 28.87
C ILE A 78 16.37 -4.88 28.29
N ASN A 79 17.63 -5.23 28.07
CA ASN A 79 18.66 -4.26 27.71
C ASN A 79 18.46 -3.71 26.30
N VAL A 80 18.20 -4.58 25.33
CA VAL A 80 17.98 -4.16 23.93
C VAL A 80 16.70 -3.33 23.81
N GLN A 81 15.62 -3.72 24.49
CA GLN A 81 14.37 -2.93 24.48
C GLN A 81 14.54 -1.55 25.12
N ALA A 82 15.31 -1.46 26.21
CA ALA A 82 15.64 -0.18 26.83
C ALA A 82 16.50 0.70 25.90
N GLN A 83 17.49 0.12 25.21
CA GLN A 83 18.30 0.83 24.21
C GLN A 83 17.45 1.31 23.03
N LEU A 84 16.59 0.48 22.46
CA LEU A 84 15.66 0.86 21.39
C LEU A 84 14.76 2.03 21.82
N THR A 85 14.26 2.00 23.06
CA THR A 85 13.41 3.09 23.59
C THR A 85 14.20 4.38 23.76
N ARG A 86 15.43 4.31 24.29
CA ARG A 86 16.32 5.46 24.43
C ARG A 86 16.66 6.06 23.07
N ASP A 87 17.07 5.23 22.12
CA ASP A 87 17.48 5.66 20.79
C ASP A 87 16.30 6.26 20.02
N SER A 88 15.09 5.69 20.15
CA SER A 88 13.87 6.29 19.61
C SER A 88 13.58 7.67 20.20
N ARG A 89 13.78 7.86 21.52
CA ARG A 89 13.63 9.17 22.16
C ARG A 89 14.73 10.16 21.75
N GLN A 90 15.95 9.68 21.56
CA GLN A 90 17.05 10.52 21.09
C GLN A 90 16.79 11.00 19.66
N ILE A 91 16.33 10.13 18.77
CA ILE A 91 15.88 10.50 17.42
C ILE A 91 14.82 11.59 17.51
N LEU A 92 13.83 11.44 18.40
CA LEU A 92 12.79 12.46 18.59
C LEU A 92 13.38 13.80 19.06
N VAL A 93 14.38 13.80 19.95
CA VAL A 93 15.05 15.03 20.41
C VAL A 93 15.87 15.65 19.28
N GLU A 94 16.63 14.88 18.52
CA GLU A 94 17.43 15.37 17.39
C GLU A 94 16.54 15.94 16.28
N VAL A 95 15.43 15.27 15.94
CA VAL A 95 14.40 15.78 15.01
C VAL A 95 13.82 17.10 15.53
N ASN A 96 13.51 17.20 16.82
CA ASN A 96 13.03 18.44 17.41
C ASN A 96 14.10 19.55 17.39
N GLN A 97 15.37 19.23 17.61
CA GLN A 97 16.46 20.20 17.51
C GLN A 97 16.69 20.66 16.08
N VAL A 98 16.54 19.78 15.08
CA VAL A 98 16.54 20.15 13.66
C VAL A 98 15.40 21.12 13.37
N ASN A 99 14.19 20.84 13.87
CA ASN A 99 13.06 21.77 13.75
C ASN A 99 13.38 23.13 14.38
N VAL A 100 13.93 23.18 15.60
CA VAL A 100 14.33 24.43 16.26
C VAL A 100 15.45 25.17 15.52
N ARG A 101 16.43 24.45 14.94
CA ARG A 101 17.50 25.08 14.14
C ARG A 101 16.98 25.61 12.81
N LEU A 102 16.01 24.94 12.19
CA LEU A 102 15.28 25.47 11.04
C LEU A 102 14.53 26.75 11.42
N ASP A 103 13.90 26.80 12.59
CA ASP A 103 13.27 28.01 13.14
C ASP A 103 14.29 29.14 13.39
N GLN A 104 15.50 28.81 13.84
CA GLN A 104 16.58 29.77 14.06
C GLN A 104 17.20 30.28 12.75
N ILE A 105 17.42 29.42 11.75
CA ILE A 105 17.87 29.85 10.41
C ILE A 105 16.82 30.80 9.79
N ASN A 106 15.54 30.51 9.96
CA ASN A 106 14.44 31.40 9.58
C ASN A 106 14.49 32.75 10.33
N SER A 107 14.96 32.75 11.57
CA SER A 107 15.15 33.98 12.35
C SER A 107 16.38 34.80 11.93
N ASN A 108 17.47 34.18 11.48
CA ASN A 108 18.69 34.88 11.04
C ASN A 108 18.58 35.49 9.64
N LEU A 109 17.66 34.99 8.79
CA LEU A 109 17.24 35.67 7.55
C LEU A 109 16.49 37.00 7.81
N ARG A 110 16.19 37.35 9.07
CA ARG A 110 15.51 38.60 9.46
C ARG A 110 16.43 39.82 9.56
N ILE A 111 17.75 39.70 9.46
CA ILE A 111 18.67 40.85 9.51
C ILE A 111 18.75 41.48 8.11
N GLY A 112 17.65 42.10 7.70
CA GLY A 112 17.48 42.66 6.35
C GLY A 112 16.19 43.48 6.17
N GLY A 113 15.73 44.16 7.22
CA GLY A 113 14.87 45.35 7.10
C GLY A 113 13.47 45.24 6.46
N LYS A 114 12.92 44.05 6.18
CA LYS A 114 11.50 43.89 5.80
C LYS A 114 10.84 42.77 6.60
N VAL A 115 9.85 43.15 7.40
CA VAL A 115 9.05 42.25 8.23
C VAL A 115 8.07 41.50 7.31
N TYR A 116 8.39 40.24 7.01
CA TYR A 116 7.40 39.27 6.56
C TYR A 116 6.91 38.52 7.81
N ASN A 117 5.61 38.58 8.10
CA ASN A 117 5.00 37.72 9.12
C ASN A 117 5.30 36.26 8.77
N GLY A 118 6.12 35.62 9.60
CA GLY A 118 6.79 34.38 9.28
C GLY A 118 5.82 33.21 9.16
N SER A 119 5.50 32.85 7.93
CA SER A 119 4.91 31.55 7.63
C SER A 119 6.05 30.56 7.36
N VAL A 120 6.14 29.49 8.16
CA VAL A 120 6.96 28.30 7.85
C VAL A 120 6.68 27.91 6.40
N PHE A 121 7.67 27.77 5.53
CA PHE A 121 7.45 27.27 4.17
C PHE A 121 6.97 25.83 4.27
N LEU A 122 5.65 25.61 4.18
CA LEU A 122 5.00 24.33 4.45
C LEU A 122 5.07 23.37 3.24
N GLY A 123 5.82 23.76 2.20
CA GLY A 123 5.93 23.06 0.92
C GLY A 123 5.23 23.80 -0.20
N SER A 124 5.54 23.43 -1.44
CA SER A 124 5.00 24.06 -2.64
C SER A 124 3.81 23.27 -3.19
N CYS A 125 2.71 23.95 -3.55
CA CYS A 125 1.59 23.37 -4.30
C CYS A 125 1.89 23.26 -5.81
N ARG A 126 3.17 23.06 -6.16
CA ARG A 126 3.58 22.91 -7.57
C ARG A 126 3.18 21.52 -8.05
N VAL A 127 2.78 21.45 -9.31
CA VAL A 127 2.64 20.18 -10.02
C VAL A 127 3.99 19.46 -9.97
N PRO A 128 4.07 18.24 -9.40
CA PRO A 128 5.31 17.49 -9.41
C PRO A 128 5.68 17.07 -10.84
N GLU A 129 6.96 16.84 -11.11
CA GLU A 129 7.41 16.33 -12.40
C GLU A 129 6.74 14.98 -12.74
N ALA A 130 6.40 14.81 -14.02
CA ALA A 130 5.90 13.56 -14.56
C ALA A 130 7.03 12.52 -14.67
N SER A 131 6.67 11.23 -14.69
CA SER A 131 7.63 10.16 -14.95
C SER A 131 8.23 10.29 -16.35
N ASN A 132 9.51 9.95 -16.51
CA ASN A 132 10.19 9.97 -17.81
C ASN A 132 9.72 8.85 -18.76
N PHE A 133 9.07 7.81 -18.23
CA PHE A 133 8.51 6.73 -19.03
C PHE A 133 7.09 6.44 -18.57
N ILE A 134 6.14 6.57 -19.51
CA ILE A 134 4.71 6.37 -19.30
C ILE A 134 4.15 5.66 -20.53
N VAL A 135 3.24 4.73 -20.31
CA VAL A 135 2.57 3.92 -21.35
C VAL A 135 1.10 3.75 -21.00
N GLY A 136 0.26 3.54 -22.01
CA GLY A 136 -1.16 3.19 -21.85
C GLY A 136 -2.07 4.29 -21.25
N LEU A 137 -1.55 5.50 -21.02
CA LEU A 137 -2.31 6.61 -20.42
C LEU A 137 -2.78 7.67 -21.42
N ASP A 138 -2.50 7.52 -22.72
CA ASP A 138 -2.89 8.51 -23.73
C ASP A 138 -4.41 8.65 -23.86
N LEU A 139 -5.13 7.53 -23.99
CA LEU A 139 -6.60 7.53 -24.04
C LEU A 139 -7.21 7.97 -22.70
N PRO A 140 -6.77 7.43 -21.54
CA PRO A 140 -7.23 7.92 -20.23
C PRO A 140 -7.02 9.42 -20.01
N LEU A 141 -5.91 9.98 -20.51
CA LEU A 141 -5.65 11.41 -20.44
C LEU A 141 -6.69 12.20 -21.23
N GLN A 142 -7.02 11.79 -22.45
CA GLN A 142 -8.04 12.46 -23.25
C GLN A 142 -9.43 12.37 -22.60
N GLU A 143 -9.80 11.21 -22.07
CA GLU A 143 -11.10 11.01 -21.42
C GLU A 143 -11.22 11.83 -20.13
N LEU A 144 -10.20 11.82 -19.28
CA LEU A 144 -10.16 12.62 -18.06
C LEU A 144 -10.20 14.13 -18.39
N LYS A 145 -9.48 14.55 -19.43
CA LYS A 145 -9.52 15.94 -19.93
C LYS A 145 -10.92 16.33 -20.39
N MET A 146 -11.59 15.50 -21.18
CA MET A 146 -12.98 15.75 -21.60
C MET A 146 -13.92 15.89 -20.40
N GLN A 147 -13.78 15.05 -19.37
CA GLN A 147 -14.58 15.17 -18.16
C GLN A 147 -14.27 16.46 -17.37
N LEU A 148 -13.00 16.81 -17.23
CA LEU A 148 -12.57 18.01 -16.51
C LEU A 148 -13.10 19.29 -17.18
N LEU A 149 -13.03 19.35 -18.51
CA LEU A 149 -13.42 20.52 -19.29
C LEU A 149 -14.92 20.61 -19.56
N ARG A 150 -15.71 19.57 -19.23
CA ARG A 150 -17.16 19.58 -19.37
C ARG A 150 -17.81 20.69 -18.53
N ASP A 151 -18.75 21.42 -19.11
CA ASP A 151 -19.54 22.42 -18.39
C ASP A 151 -20.42 21.77 -17.31
N GLY A 152 -20.54 22.43 -16.16
CA GLY A 152 -21.35 21.98 -15.02
C GLY A 152 -20.67 21.05 -14.01
N ALA A 153 -19.63 20.30 -14.40
CA ALA A 153 -18.86 19.49 -13.46
C ALA A 153 -17.86 20.36 -12.67
N SER A 154 -18.07 20.56 -11.38
CA SER A 154 -17.13 21.32 -10.52
C SER A 154 -16.06 20.42 -9.92
N VAL A 155 -16.39 19.15 -9.68
CA VAL A 155 -15.48 18.15 -9.11
C VAL A 155 -15.42 16.93 -10.02
N VAL A 156 -14.21 16.52 -10.39
CA VAL A 156 -13.93 15.26 -11.11
C VAL A 156 -13.10 14.35 -10.22
N VAL A 157 -13.59 13.14 -9.97
CA VAL A 157 -12.91 12.13 -9.15
C VAL A 157 -12.26 11.10 -10.06
N LEU A 158 -10.93 11.06 -10.06
CA LEU A 158 -10.12 9.99 -10.65
C LEU A 158 -9.96 8.85 -9.63
N SER A 159 -10.67 7.74 -9.86
CA SER A 159 -10.76 6.59 -8.95
C SER A 159 -10.16 5.33 -9.55
N ALA A 160 -9.44 4.54 -8.74
CA ALA A 160 -8.87 3.23 -9.09
C ALA A 160 -8.19 2.62 -7.86
N PRO A 161 -7.88 1.32 -7.84
CA PRO A 161 -7.07 0.71 -6.77
C PRO A 161 -5.70 1.37 -6.54
N GLY A 162 -5.06 1.04 -5.42
CA GLY A 162 -3.68 1.45 -5.13
C GLY A 162 -2.71 0.94 -6.20
N GLY A 163 -1.75 1.77 -6.61
CA GLY A 163 -0.73 1.37 -7.59
C GLY A 163 -1.13 1.43 -9.08
N CYS A 164 -2.37 1.81 -9.41
CA CYS A 164 -2.87 1.90 -10.80
C CYS A 164 -2.39 3.12 -11.62
N GLY A 165 -1.64 4.05 -11.02
CA GLY A 165 -1.10 5.21 -11.76
C GLY A 165 -1.97 6.48 -11.77
N LYS A 166 -2.98 6.61 -10.90
CA LYS A 166 -3.82 7.81 -10.78
C LYS A 166 -3.02 9.12 -10.66
N THR A 167 -2.08 9.15 -9.72
CA THR A 167 -1.22 10.33 -9.49
C THR A 167 -0.35 10.62 -10.72
N THR A 168 0.06 9.59 -11.47
CA THR A 168 0.77 9.77 -12.75
C THR A 168 -0.14 10.41 -13.79
N LEU A 169 -1.36 9.92 -13.96
CA LEU A 169 -2.34 10.49 -14.88
C LEU A 169 -2.71 11.94 -14.52
N ALA A 170 -2.90 12.25 -13.23
CA ALA A 170 -3.17 13.61 -12.77
C ALA A 170 -2.00 14.57 -13.06
N LYS A 171 -0.75 14.11 -12.88
CA LYS A 171 0.45 14.89 -13.27
C LYS A 171 0.51 15.11 -14.77
N MET A 172 0.26 14.07 -15.58
CA MET A 172 0.20 14.22 -17.05
C MET A 172 -0.84 15.25 -17.47
N LEU A 173 -2.04 15.20 -16.88
CA LEU A 173 -3.09 16.18 -17.14
C LEU A 173 -2.63 17.61 -16.82
N CYS A 174 -1.96 17.80 -15.69
CA CYS A 174 -1.46 19.12 -15.30
C CYS A 174 -0.35 19.66 -16.21
N HIS A 175 0.42 18.79 -16.86
CA HIS A 175 1.48 19.15 -17.82
C HIS A 175 1.00 19.06 -19.29
N ASP A 176 -0.28 18.77 -19.54
CA ASP A 176 -0.85 18.76 -20.89
C ASP A 176 -0.94 20.20 -21.42
N HIS A 177 -0.49 20.42 -22.66
CA HIS A 177 -0.40 21.76 -23.24
C HIS A 177 -1.74 22.52 -23.29
N GLU A 178 -2.87 21.82 -23.44
CA GLU A 178 -4.19 22.46 -23.45
C GLU A 178 -4.58 22.88 -22.03
N ILE A 179 -4.35 22.00 -21.04
CA ILE A 179 -4.61 22.29 -19.62
C ILE A 179 -3.72 23.44 -19.14
N GLU A 180 -2.42 23.39 -19.42
CA GLU A 180 -1.50 24.50 -19.13
C GLU A 180 -1.91 25.78 -19.85
N GLY A 181 -2.39 25.70 -21.09
CA GLY A 181 -2.88 26.87 -21.84
C GLY A 181 -4.11 27.52 -21.19
N ILE A 182 -5.03 26.72 -20.64
CA ILE A 182 -6.27 27.18 -20.00
C ILE A 182 -6.00 27.75 -18.61
N TYR A 183 -5.31 27.00 -17.76
CA TYR A 183 -5.13 27.31 -16.34
C TYR A 183 -3.84 28.08 -16.05
N LYS A 184 -2.86 28.03 -16.96
CA LYS A 184 -1.55 28.68 -16.82
C LYS A 184 -0.90 28.34 -15.47
N ASP A 185 -0.57 29.35 -14.68
CA ASP A 185 0.04 29.21 -13.37
C ASP A 185 -0.98 28.93 -12.25
N ASN A 186 -2.28 28.83 -12.54
CA ASN A 186 -3.36 28.59 -11.56
C ASN A 186 -3.71 27.09 -11.41
N ILE A 187 -2.71 26.22 -11.53
CA ILE A 187 -2.80 24.79 -11.20
C ILE A 187 -2.15 24.57 -9.84
N PHE A 188 -2.95 24.15 -8.85
CA PHE A 188 -2.49 23.88 -7.49
C PHE A 188 -2.54 22.39 -7.23
N PHE A 189 -1.39 21.77 -6.94
CA PHE A 189 -1.30 20.34 -6.64
C PHE A 189 -1.04 20.11 -5.15
N VAL A 190 -1.96 19.40 -4.48
CA VAL A 190 -1.91 19.15 -3.03
C VAL A 190 -2.07 17.66 -2.76
N THR A 191 -1.04 17.03 -2.20
CA THR A 191 -1.16 15.68 -1.63
C THR A 191 -1.85 15.73 -0.28
N VAL A 192 -2.92 14.95 -0.13
CA VAL A 192 -3.78 14.90 1.04
C VAL A 192 -3.39 13.70 1.92
N SER A 193 -3.11 13.97 3.20
CA SER A 193 -2.83 12.91 4.17
C SER A 193 -4.13 12.29 4.70
N LYS A 194 -4.06 11.05 5.23
CA LYS A 194 -5.18 10.36 5.90
C LYS A 194 -5.93 11.21 6.93
N THR A 195 -5.21 12.05 7.69
CA THR A 195 -5.78 13.03 8.63
C THR A 195 -5.52 14.44 8.12
N PRO A 196 -6.32 14.94 7.17
CA PRO A 196 -6.04 16.20 6.51
C PRO A 196 -6.16 17.37 7.48
N LYS A 197 -5.15 18.26 7.46
CA LYS A 197 -5.17 19.51 8.21
C LYS A 197 -5.57 20.64 7.28
N LEU A 198 -6.86 20.95 7.23
CA LEU A 198 -7.46 21.95 6.33
C LEU A 198 -6.66 23.26 6.32
N LYS A 199 -6.48 23.89 7.48
CA LYS A 199 -5.74 25.14 7.61
C LYS A 199 -4.35 25.05 6.98
N VAL A 200 -3.61 23.96 7.21
CA VAL A 200 -2.26 23.76 6.64
C VAL A 200 -2.30 23.69 5.11
N ILE A 201 -3.30 23.03 4.53
CA ILE A 201 -3.47 23.00 3.07
C ILE A 201 -3.70 24.41 2.54
N ILE A 202 -4.60 25.17 3.18
CA ILE A 202 -4.91 26.55 2.78
C ILE A 202 -3.66 27.43 2.88
N GLN A 203 -2.88 27.35 3.96
CA GLN A 203 -1.63 28.10 4.10
C GLN A 203 -0.66 27.83 2.93
N LYS A 204 -0.52 26.56 2.50
CA LYS A 204 0.34 26.21 1.36
C LYS A 204 -0.15 26.84 0.06
N LEU A 205 -1.46 26.95 -0.17
CA LEU A 205 -2.04 27.58 -1.38
C LEU A 205 -1.68 29.07 -1.46
N PHE A 206 -1.81 29.80 -0.35
CA PHE A 206 -1.40 31.21 -0.26
C PHE A 206 0.11 31.37 -0.51
N GLN A 207 0.93 30.56 0.16
CA GLN A 207 2.39 30.58 0.02
C GLN A 207 2.84 30.29 -1.40
N HIS A 208 2.19 29.35 -2.09
CA HIS A 208 2.55 28.94 -3.44
C HIS A 208 2.48 30.10 -4.45
N LYS A 209 1.52 31.03 -4.27
CA LYS A 209 1.41 32.25 -5.07
C LYS A 209 2.20 33.44 -4.51
N GLY A 210 2.96 33.25 -3.43
CA GLY A 210 3.74 34.30 -2.80
C GLY A 210 2.92 35.32 -2.01
N PHE A 211 1.67 34.98 -1.65
CA PHE A 211 0.82 35.84 -0.83
C PHE A 211 1.15 35.66 0.66
N LEU A 212 0.94 36.72 1.44
CA LEU A 212 0.99 36.64 2.89
C LEU A 212 -0.10 35.70 3.38
N VAL A 213 0.29 34.75 4.22
CA VAL A 213 -0.65 33.84 4.87
C VAL A 213 -1.38 34.60 5.98
N PRO A 214 -2.70 34.75 5.89
CA PRO A 214 -3.47 35.38 6.96
C PRO A 214 -3.63 34.45 8.16
N GLU A 215 -3.96 35.03 9.31
CA GLU A 215 -4.25 34.27 10.52
C GLU A 215 -5.68 33.72 10.47
N PHE A 216 -5.82 32.40 10.65
CA PHE A 216 -7.12 31.72 10.58
C PHE A 216 -7.71 31.50 11.97
N GLN A 217 -8.81 32.20 12.27
CA GLN A 217 -9.50 32.08 13.56
C GLN A 217 -10.07 30.66 13.74
N ASN A 218 -10.72 30.14 12.72
CA ASN A 218 -11.30 28.79 12.69
C ASN A 218 -11.26 28.25 11.24
N ASP A 219 -11.83 27.06 11.02
CA ASP A 219 -11.81 26.42 9.70
C ASP A 219 -12.71 27.14 8.68
N GLU A 220 -13.86 27.66 9.11
CA GLU A 220 -14.78 28.43 8.26
C GLU A 220 -14.14 29.75 7.79
N ASP A 221 -13.46 30.46 8.69
CA ASP A 221 -12.68 31.65 8.36
C ASP A 221 -11.57 31.34 7.34
N ALA A 222 -10.85 30.23 7.52
CA ALA A 222 -9.82 29.81 6.56
C ALA A 222 -10.42 29.53 5.17
N ILE A 223 -11.58 28.86 5.10
CA ILE A 223 -12.31 28.55 3.87
C ILE A 223 -12.75 29.85 3.17
N ASN A 224 -13.34 30.78 3.90
CA ASN A 224 -13.80 32.07 3.37
C ASN A 224 -12.63 32.90 2.81
N GLN A 225 -11.50 32.91 3.53
CA GLN A 225 -10.30 33.60 3.08
C GLN A 225 -9.69 32.94 1.84
N LEU A 226 -9.71 31.61 1.75
CA LEU A 226 -9.31 30.91 0.53
C LEU A 226 -10.21 31.28 -0.65
N GLU A 227 -11.53 31.30 -0.47
CA GLU A 227 -12.47 31.69 -1.53
C GLU A 227 -12.15 33.10 -2.05
N HIS A 228 -11.92 34.04 -1.14
CA HIS A 228 -11.56 35.42 -1.50
C HIS A 228 -10.24 35.47 -2.28
N PHE A 229 -9.23 34.73 -1.82
CA PHE A 229 -7.94 34.62 -2.49
C PHE A 229 -8.10 34.05 -3.91
N LEU A 230 -8.83 32.95 -4.09
CA LEU A 230 -9.03 32.32 -5.40
C LEU A 230 -9.79 33.24 -6.38
N LYS A 231 -10.64 34.14 -5.90
CA LYS A 231 -11.28 35.20 -6.73
C LYS A 231 -10.31 36.30 -7.15
N GLN A 232 -9.16 36.44 -6.48
CA GLN A 232 -8.19 37.53 -6.71
C GLN A 232 -6.95 37.12 -7.51
N ILE A 233 -6.61 35.83 -7.61
CA ILE A 233 -5.38 35.33 -8.27
C ILE A 233 -5.37 35.45 -9.81
N GLY A 234 -6.13 36.41 -10.34
CA GLY A 234 -6.14 36.80 -11.74
C GLY A 234 -7.36 36.31 -12.53
N PRO A 235 -7.43 36.65 -13.84
CA PRO A 235 -8.57 36.32 -14.68
C PRO A 235 -8.56 34.87 -15.18
N ASN A 236 -7.46 34.13 -14.99
CA ASN A 236 -7.35 32.76 -15.50
C ASN A 236 -8.16 31.79 -14.61
N PRO A 237 -8.80 30.77 -15.21
CA PRO A 237 -9.40 29.63 -14.50
C PRO A 237 -8.47 29.02 -13.45
N VAL A 238 -9.06 28.35 -12.45
CA VAL A 238 -8.31 27.71 -11.37
C VAL A 238 -8.56 26.21 -11.37
N LEU A 239 -7.50 25.42 -11.29
CA LEU A 239 -7.55 23.97 -11.11
C LEU A 239 -6.90 23.62 -9.76
N LEU A 240 -7.68 23.06 -8.84
CA LEU A 240 -7.18 22.49 -7.60
C LEU A 240 -7.14 20.97 -7.70
N VAL A 241 -5.94 20.39 -7.63
CA VAL A 241 -5.73 18.94 -7.59
C VAL A 241 -5.53 18.49 -6.15
N LEU A 242 -6.43 17.66 -5.65
CA LEU A 242 -6.35 16.99 -4.36
C LEU A 242 -5.95 15.52 -4.59
N ASP A 243 -4.67 15.22 -4.38
CA ASP A 243 -4.08 13.92 -4.65
C ASP A 243 -4.10 13.00 -3.42
N ASP A 244 -4.48 11.73 -3.62
CA ASP A 244 -4.60 10.67 -2.61
C ASP A 244 -5.60 10.98 -1.49
N VAL A 245 -6.80 11.45 -1.84
CA VAL A 245 -7.89 11.69 -0.87
C VAL A 245 -8.43 10.36 -0.34
N TRP A 246 -8.61 10.28 0.98
CA TRP A 246 -9.03 9.07 1.69
C TRP A 246 -10.55 9.02 1.91
N SER A 247 -11.10 7.82 2.05
CA SER A 247 -12.48 7.60 2.51
C SER A 247 -12.76 8.35 3.82
N GLY A 248 -13.92 8.99 3.92
CA GLY A 248 -14.30 9.81 5.07
C GLY A 248 -13.72 11.23 5.07
N SER A 249 -12.85 11.58 4.12
CA SER A 249 -12.36 12.95 3.91
C SER A 249 -13.16 13.72 2.84
N GLU A 250 -14.34 13.26 2.46
CA GLU A 250 -15.21 13.94 1.47
C GLU A 250 -15.59 15.36 1.89
N SER A 251 -15.73 15.61 3.19
CA SER A 251 -15.98 16.95 3.74
C SER A 251 -14.85 17.93 3.40
N LEU A 252 -13.61 17.45 3.25
CA LEU A 252 -12.51 18.29 2.79
C LEU A 252 -12.75 18.80 1.37
N ILE A 253 -13.23 17.94 0.46
CA ILE A 253 -13.56 18.32 -0.91
C ILE A 253 -14.67 19.37 -0.89
N GLN A 254 -15.74 19.14 -0.11
CA GLN A 254 -16.85 20.07 0.05
C GLN A 254 -16.41 21.45 0.56
N ASN A 255 -15.49 21.48 1.53
CA ASN A 255 -14.91 22.73 2.05
C ASN A 255 -14.16 23.55 0.98
N PHE A 256 -13.77 22.92 -0.13
CA PHE A 256 -13.14 23.60 -1.26
C PHE A 256 -14.10 23.87 -2.43
N MET A 257 -15.38 23.48 -2.35
CA MET A 257 -16.36 23.70 -3.42
C MET A 257 -16.89 25.14 -3.39
N PHE A 258 -16.21 26.02 -4.11
CA PHE A 258 -16.59 27.43 -4.20
C PHE A 258 -17.42 27.74 -5.44
N ARG A 259 -18.35 28.70 -5.33
CA ARG A 259 -19.11 29.24 -6.47
C ARG A 259 -18.29 30.27 -7.25
N ILE A 260 -17.14 29.83 -7.77
CA ILE A 260 -16.22 30.64 -8.58
C ILE A 260 -16.36 30.21 -10.04
N SER A 261 -16.51 31.17 -10.94
CA SER A 261 -16.58 30.89 -12.37
C SER A 261 -15.26 30.25 -12.83
N ARG A 262 -15.35 29.14 -13.58
CA ARG A 262 -14.19 28.42 -14.15
C ARG A 262 -13.19 27.92 -13.09
N TYR A 263 -13.69 27.57 -11.91
CA TYR A 263 -12.96 26.83 -10.88
C TYR A 263 -13.31 25.34 -10.95
N LYS A 264 -12.28 24.48 -10.96
CA LYS A 264 -12.42 23.02 -11.05
C LYS A 264 -11.58 22.34 -9.97
N ILE A 265 -12.08 21.23 -9.46
CA ILE A 265 -11.36 20.35 -8.54
C ILE A 265 -11.16 19.00 -9.20
N LEU A 266 -9.90 18.55 -9.29
CA LEU A 266 -9.56 17.18 -9.63
C LEU A 266 -9.17 16.44 -8.35
N VAL A 267 -9.81 15.32 -8.07
CA VAL A 267 -9.50 14.48 -6.91
C VAL A 267 -8.92 13.17 -7.40
N THR A 268 -7.78 12.74 -6.87
CA THR A 268 -7.33 11.34 -7.03
C THR A 268 -7.64 10.56 -5.76
N SER A 269 -8.24 9.39 -5.88
CA SER A 269 -8.68 8.59 -4.73
C SER A 269 -8.63 7.10 -5.02
N ARG A 270 -8.47 6.28 -3.98
CA ARG A 270 -8.64 4.82 -4.05
C ARG A 270 -10.11 4.42 -3.92
N PHE A 271 -10.95 5.38 -3.61
CA PHE A 271 -12.35 5.25 -3.32
C PHE A 271 -13.14 6.07 -4.32
N GLU A 272 -14.25 5.52 -4.78
CA GLU A 272 -15.27 6.28 -5.46
C GLU A 272 -15.99 7.19 -4.47
N PHE A 273 -16.39 8.36 -4.96
CA PHE A 273 -17.17 9.31 -4.19
C PHE A 273 -18.42 9.69 -4.99
N PRO A 274 -19.47 8.83 -4.98
CA PRO A 274 -20.65 8.97 -5.85
C PRO A 274 -21.43 10.27 -5.67
N ARG A 275 -21.18 11.00 -4.59
CA ARG A 275 -21.82 12.28 -4.26
C ARG A 275 -21.33 13.46 -5.11
N PHE A 276 -20.25 13.31 -5.88
CA PHE A 276 -19.70 14.37 -6.73
C PHE A 276 -20.07 14.22 -8.20
N ASP A 277 -19.92 15.30 -8.96
CA ASP A 277 -20.49 15.47 -10.31
C ASP A 277 -20.04 14.41 -11.33
N SER A 278 -18.78 13.98 -11.27
CA SER A 278 -18.20 13.02 -12.21
C SER A 278 -17.15 12.14 -11.54
N THR A 279 -17.16 10.85 -11.87
CA THR A 279 -16.10 9.90 -11.52
C THR A 279 -15.54 9.29 -12.80
N TYR A 280 -14.23 9.39 -12.99
CA TYR A 280 -13.48 8.66 -13.99
C TYR A 280 -12.80 7.47 -13.31
N LYS A 281 -13.22 6.25 -13.66
CA LYS A 281 -12.57 5.01 -13.19
C LYS A 281 -11.40 4.70 -14.13
N LEU A 282 -10.19 4.68 -13.58
CA LEU A 282 -8.99 4.33 -14.34
C LEU A 282 -8.77 2.82 -14.32
N ASP A 283 -8.78 2.23 -15.51
CA ASP A 283 -8.49 0.81 -15.72
C ASP A 283 -6.99 0.50 -15.56
N LEU A 284 -6.69 -0.79 -15.38
CA LEU A 284 -5.33 -1.32 -15.39
C LEU A 284 -4.73 -1.30 -16.80
N LEU A 285 -3.40 -1.43 -16.89
CA LEU A 285 -2.74 -1.50 -18.20
C LEU A 285 -3.16 -2.77 -18.94
N ASN A 286 -3.42 -2.64 -20.25
CA ASN A 286 -3.55 -3.79 -21.13
C ASN A 286 -2.22 -4.55 -21.25
N ASP A 287 -2.27 -5.80 -21.72
CA ASP A 287 -1.09 -6.69 -21.83
C ASP A 287 0.10 -6.06 -22.56
N LYS A 288 -0.18 -5.30 -23.62
CA LYS A 288 0.87 -4.67 -24.44
C LYS A 288 1.59 -3.58 -23.66
N ASP A 289 0.86 -2.67 -23.05
CA ASP A 289 1.42 -1.57 -22.27
C ASP A 289 2.04 -2.07 -20.96
N ALA A 290 1.43 -3.08 -20.34
CA ALA A 290 1.97 -3.77 -19.17
C ALA A 290 3.35 -4.38 -19.47
N LYS A 291 3.46 -5.11 -20.59
CA LYS A 291 4.74 -5.67 -21.05
C LYS A 291 5.75 -4.59 -21.36
N ALA A 292 5.36 -3.50 -22.01
CA ALA A 292 6.24 -2.38 -22.32
C ALA A 292 6.84 -1.75 -21.04
N LEU A 293 6.00 -1.49 -20.04
CA LEU A 293 6.42 -0.94 -18.74
C LEU A 293 7.35 -1.88 -17.98
N PHE A 294 7.01 -3.16 -17.94
CA PHE A 294 7.84 -4.19 -17.32
C PHE A 294 9.20 -4.26 -18.00
N CYS A 295 9.23 -4.33 -19.33
CA CYS A 295 10.48 -4.42 -20.09
C CYS A 295 11.38 -3.19 -19.86
N HIS A 296 10.79 -1.98 -19.82
CA HIS A 296 11.53 -0.77 -19.49
C HIS A 296 12.17 -0.82 -18.10
N SER A 297 11.49 -1.47 -17.14
CA SER A 297 11.96 -1.61 -15.76
C SER A 297 12.98 -2.73 -15.58
N ALA A 298 12.82 -3.84 -16.30
CA ALA A 298 13.60 -5.07 -16.14
C ALA A 298 14.86 -5.14 -17.01
N PHE A 299 14.81 -4.57 -18.22
CA PHE A 299 15.94 -4.65 -19.15
C PHE A 299 16.76 -3.36 -19.13
N PRO A 300 18.09 -3.43 -19.02
CA PRO A 300 18.91 -2.26 -19.23
C PRO A 300 18.88 -1.84 -20.71
N GLN A 301 18.97 -0.54 -20.96
CA GLN A 301 18.90 0.05 -22.30
C GLN A 301 20.10 -0.33 -23.20
N ASP A 302 21.14 -0.92 -22.63
CA ASP A 302 22.33 -1.41 -23.33
C ASP A 302 22.13 -2.79 -23.98
N GLY A 303 20.96 -3.42 -23.77
CA GLY A 303 20.62 -4.73 -24.36
C GLY A 303 21.41 -5.91 -23.79
N SER A 304 22.10 -5.74 -22.65
CA SER A 304 23.04 -6.74 -22.12
C SER A 304 22.39 -7.97 -21.47
N SER A 305 21.07 -8.16 -21.61
CA SER A 305 20.30 -9.21 -20.93
C SER A 305 19.32 -9.84 -21.90
N TYR A 306 19.41 -11.16 -22.07
CA TYR A 306 18.46 -11.95 -22.83
C TYR A 306 17.64 -12.82 -21.88
N VAL A 307 16.33 -12.70 -21.95
CA VAL A 307 15.37 -13.55 -21.26
C VAL A 307 14.31 -13.97 -22.29
N PRO A 308 13.92 -15.25 -22.36
CA PRO A 308 12.89 -15.72 -23.28
C PRO A 308 11.56 -14.96 -23.12
N ASP A 309 10.89 -14.66 -24.24
CA ASP A 309 9.69 -13.81 -24.26
C ASP A 309 8.49 -14.45 -23.56
N ASP A 310 8.36 -15.78 -23.63
CA ASP A 310 7.39 -16.58 -22.88
C ASP A 310 7.53 -16.34 -21.37
N LEU A 311 8.77 -16.36 -20.87
CA LEU A 311 9.06 -16.12 -19.45
C LEU A 311 8.73 -14.69 -19.02
N VAL A 312 8.98 -13.71 -19.89
CA VAL A 312 8.57 -12.31 -19.66
C VAL A 312 7.05 -12.20 -19.59
N ASN A 313 6.34 -12.81 -20.54
CA ASN A 313 4.89 -12.75 -20.62
C ASN A 313 4.22 -13.39 -19.39
N GLU A 314 4.75 -14.52 -18.89
CA GLU A 314 4.26 -15.15 -17.66
C GLU A 314 4.40 -14.22 -16.45
N ILE A 315 5.56 -13.58 -16.27
CA ILE A 315 5.76 -12.63 -15.14
C ILE A 315 4.86 -11.40 -15.26
N VAL A 316 4.72 -10.86 -16.48
CA VAL A 316 3.86 -9.70 -16.74
C VAL A 316 2.40 -10.03 -16.42
N ARG A 317 1.92 -11.23 -16.81
CA ARG A 317 0.58 -11.70 -16.46
C ARG A 317 0.37 -11.77 -14.96
N SER A 318 1.32 -12.34 -14.21
CA SER A 318 1.22 -12.41 -12.74
C SER A 318 1.16 -11.02 -12.07
N CYS A 319 1.66 -9.97 -12.73
CA CYS A 319 1.56 -8.60 -12.20
C CYS A 319 0.18 -7.96 -12.42
N GLY A 320 -0.74 -8.61 -13.13
CA GLY A 320 -2.14 -8.21 -13.30
C GLY A 320 -2.33 -6.81 -13.89
N GLY A 321 -1.40 -6.32 -14.71
CA GLY A 321 -1.49 -4.99 -15.32
C GLY A 321 -1.29 -3.80 -14.37
N PHE A 322 -0.93 -4.01 -13.09
CA PHE A 322 -0.66 -2.93 -12.15
C PHE A 322 0.70 -2.26 -12.41
N PRO A 323 0.74 -0.95 -12.76
CA PRO A 323 2.00 -0.24 -13.02
C PRO A 323 3.03 -0.36 -11.90
N LEU A 324 2.60 -0.26 -10.64
CA LEU A 324 3.50 -0.38 -9.49
C LEU A 324 4.12 -1.78 -9.40
N ALA A 325 3.32 -2.84 -9.55
CA ALA A 325 3.82 -4.21 -9.49
C ALA A 325 4.79 -4.52 -10.65
N LEU A 326 4.42 -4.14 -11.88
CA LEU A 326 5.27 -4.29 -13.06
C LEU A 326 6.63 -3.61 -12.88
N THR A 327 6.63 -2.40 -12.31
CA THR A 327 7.86 -1.63 -12.07
C THR A 327 8.72 -2.27 -10.98
N VAL A 328 8.14 -2.60 -9.83
CA VAL A 328 8.86 -3.20 -8.69
C VAL A 328 9.43 -4.57 -9.05
N VAL A 329 8.62 -5.44 -9.65
CA VAL A 329 9.04 -6.77 -10.07
C VAL A 329 10.12 -6.64 -11.15
N GLY A 330 9.90 -5.81 -12.18
CA GLY A 330 10.88 -5.57 -13.23
C GLY A 330 12.22 -5.11 -12.67
N GLN A 331 12.23 -4.12 -11.77
CA GLN A 331 13.45 -3.64 -11.12
C GLN A 331 14.15 -4.72 -10.29
N SER A 332 13.41 -5.59 -9.59
CA SER A 332 14.01 -6.66 -8.79
C SER A 332 14.67 -7.75 -9.65
N LEU A 333 14.13 -7.99 -10.85
CA LEU A 333 14.66 -8.93 -11.83
C LEU A 333 15.73 -8.34 -12.75
N ARG A 334 15.94 -7.03 -12.68
CA ARG A 334 16.91 -6.32 -13.53
C ARG A 334 18.32 -6.85 -13.29
N ARG A 335 19.01 -7.18 -14.39
CA ARG A 335 20.37 -7.79 -14.40
C ARG A 335 20.46 -9.14 -13.66
N GLN A 336 19.33 -9.76 -13.32
CA GLN A 336 19.34 -11.11 -12.77
C GLN A 336 19.41 -12.14 -13.90
N PRO A 337 20.10 -13.27 -13.69
CA PRO A 337 20.12 -14.34 -14.67
C PRO A 337 18.75 -15.02 -14.80
N GLU A 338 18.44 -15.60 -15.96
CA GLU A 338 17.16 -16.26 -16.28
C GLU A 338 16.71 -17.27 -15.20
N VAL A 339 17.65 -17.96 -14.55
CA VAL A 339 17.34 -18.91 -13.46
C VAL A 339 16.60 -18.25 -12.29
N ILE A 340 16.85 -16.97 -12.01
CA ILE A 340 16.14 -16.21 -10.97
C ILE A 340 14.71 -15.92 -11.41
N TRP A 341 14.50 -15.58 -12.68
CA TRP A 341 13.16 -15.35 -13.24
C TRP A 341 12.29 -16.60 -13.14
N ARG A 342 12.82 -17.76 -13.55
CA ARG A 342 12.13 -19.06 -13.42
C ARG A 342 11.87 -19.42 -11.96
N ARG A 343 12.83 -19.12 -11.07
CA ARG A 343 12.66 -19.34 -9.63
C ARG A 343 11.53 -18.49 -9.06
N THR A 344 11.43 -17.23 -9.48
CA THR A 344 10.36 -16.32 -9.08
C THR A 344 8.99 -16.86 -9.48
N LEU A 345 8.80 -17.24 -10.74
CA LEU A 345 7.54 -17.85 -11.18
C LEU A 345 7.22 -19.15 -10.44
N LYS A 346 8.23 -20.01 -10.26
CA LYS A 346 8.06 -21.24 -9.50
C LYS A 346 7.59 -20.95 -8.07
N GLN A 347 8.16 -19.96 -7.42
CA GLN A 347 7.74 -19.54 -6.08
C GLN A 347 6.29 -19.07 -6.05
N TRP A 348 5.85 -18.34 -7.07
CA TRP A 348 4.46 -17.91 -7.20
C TRP A 348 3.50 -19.07 -7.44
N SER A 349 3.87 -20.02 -8.30
CA SER A 349 3.09 -21.25 -8.49
C SER A 349 3.02 -22.16 -7.25
N GLU A 350 3.98 -22.05 -6.33
CA GLU A 350 4.03 -22.81 -5.07
C GLU A 350 3.32 -22.07 -3.92
N GLY A 351 2.58 -20.99 -4.23
CA GLY A 351 1.75 -20.24 -3.27
C GLY A 351 2.49 -19.14 -2.49
N ARG A 352 3.70 -18.73 -2.90
CA ARG A 352 4.30 -17.48 -2.40
C ARG A 352 3.74 -16.31 -3.20
N SER A 353 3.33 -15.24 -2.55
CA SER A 353 2.74 -14.12 -3.27
C SER A 353 3.82 -13.18 -3.81
N ILE A 354 3.51 -12.45 -4.89
CA ILE A 354 4.29 -11.26 -5.33
C ILE A 354 4.48 -10.29 -4.15
N LEU A 355 3.48 -10.21 -3.27
CA LEU A 355 3.46 -9.35 -2.10
C LEU A 355 4.51 -9.73 -1.05
N ASP A 356 4.92 -11.00 -0.97
CA ASP A 356 5.99 -11.43 -0.07
C ASP A 356 7.36 -10.88 -0.49
N SER A 357 7.48 -10.46 -1.75
CA SER A 357 8.72 -10.00 -2.36
C SER A 357 8.89 -8.48 -2.30
N SER A 358 7.85 -7.72 -1.94
CA SER A 358 7.91 -6.26 -1.85
C SER A 358 7.00 -5.68 -0.77
N ASN A 359 7.62 -5.11 0.27
CA ASN A 359 6.92 -4.37 1.32
C ASN A 359 6.20 -3.13 0.78
N ASP A 360 6.75 -2.44 -0.21
CA ASP A 360 6.16 -1.21 -0.77
C ASP A 360 4.88 -1.51 -1.55
N LEU A 361 4.88 -2.59 -2.36
CA LEU A 361 3.70 -3.04 -3.08
C LEU A 361 2.62 -3.55 -2.12
N LEU A 362 3.01 -4.39 -1.15
CA LEU A 362 2.11 -4.87 -0.10
C LEU A 362 1.51 -3.71 0.68
N PHE A 363 2.33 -2.74 1.12
CA PHE A 363 1.87 -1.57 1.84
C PHE A 363 0.87 -0.76 1.01
N CYS A 364 1.19 -0.50 -0.26
CA CYS A 364 0.32 0.29 -1.15
C CYS A 364 -1.08 -0.33 -1.29
N LEU A 365 -1.16 -1.64 -1.54
CA LEU A 365 -2.43 -2.35 -1.72
C LEU A 365 -3.16 -2.54 -0.39
N GLN A 366 -2.45 -2.96 0.66
CA GLN A 366 -3.02 -3.20 1.98
C GLN A 366 -3.61 -1.94 2.61
N THR A 367 -3.10 -0.76 2.23
CA THR A 367 -3.60 0.50 2.78
C THR A 367 -5.09 0.73 2.51
N SER A 368 -5.64 0.27 1.38
CA SER A 368 -7.09 0.34 1.11
C SER A 368 -7.91 -0.53 2.09
N LEU A 369 -7.35 -1.65 2.55
CA LEU A 369 -7.96 -2.50 3.58
C LEU A 369 -7.77 -1.92 4.98
N ASN A 370 -6.61 -1.33 5.29
CA ASN A 370 -6.34 -0.70 6.58
C ASN A 370 -7.19 0.57 6.83
N ALA A 371 -7.92 1.04 5.81
CA ALA A 371 -8.95 2.06 5.98
C ALA A 371 -10.22 1.51 6.67
N LEU A 372 -10.39 0.19 6.75
CA LEU A 372 -11.43 -0.46 7.55
C LEU A 372 -11.10 -0.33 9.03
N ASN A 373 -12.06 0.14 9.83
CA ASN A 373 -11.87 0.28 11.26
C ASN A 373 -12.20 -1.03 11.97
N GLU A 374 -11.17 -1.80 12.34
CA GLU A 374 -11.32 -3.11 12.99
C GLU A 374 -12.05 -3.07 14.34
N THR A 375 -12.37 -1.89 14.89
CA THR A 375 -13.20 -1.75 16.09
C THR A 375 -14.71 -1.78 15.82
N VAL A 376 -15.14 -1.52 14.59
CA VAL A 376 -16.55 -1.51 14.20
C VAL A 376 -16.91 -2.89 13.64
N GLU A 377 -17.97 -3.51 14.13
CA GLU A 377 -18.32 -4.89 13.73
C GLU A 377 -18.65 -5.00 12.23
N SER A 378 -19.34 -4.01 11.67
CA SER A 378 -19.61 -3.94 10.22
C SER A 378 -18.33 -3.95 9.38
N ASP A 379 -17.30 -3.24 9.83
CA ASP A 379 -16.01 -3.16 9.13
C ASP A 379 -15.22 -4.46 9.23
N LYS A 380 -15.37 -5.21 10.34
CA LYS A 380 -14.80 -6.56 10.46
C LYS A 380 -15.49 -7.52 9.49
N VAL A 381 -16.82 -7.51 9.43
CA VAL A 381 -17.59 -8.33 8.48
C VAL A 381 -17.18 -7.97 7.05
N LEU A 382 -17.12 -6.70 6.71
CA LEU A 382 -16.71 -6.23 5.38
C LEU A 382 -15.29 -6.70 5.02
N LYS A 383 -14.36 -6.67 5.98
CA LYS A 383 -13.01 -7.22 5.81
C LYS A 383 -13.07 -8.72 5.53
N GLU A 384 -13.86 -9.48 6.27
CA GLU A 384 -14.02 -10.91 6.06
C GLU A 384 -14.68 -11.22 4.69
N CYS A 385 -15.69 -10.44 4.28
CA CYS A 385 -16.29 -10.51 2.94
C CYS A 385 -15.25 -10.30 1.83
N TYR A 386 -14.36 -9.30 1.98
CA TYR A 386 -13.25 -9.11 1.04
C TYR A 386 -12.30 -10.31 1.02
N LEU A 387 -11.95 -10.87 2.19
CA LEU A 387 -11.06 -12.03 2.27
C LEU A 387 -11.68 -13.28 1.61
N ASP A 388 -13.00 -13.44 1.65
CA ASP A 388 -13.70 -14.53 0.96
C ASP A 388 -13.58 -14.47 -0.56
N LEU A 389 -13.40 -13.29 -1.15
CA LEU A 389 -13.17 -13.17 -2.60
C LEU A 389 -11.89 -13.92 -3.02
N GLY A 390 -10.91 -14.04 -2.12
CA GLY A 390 -9.70 -14.86 -2.34
C GLY A 390 -9.96 -16.36 -2.48
N LEU A 391 -11.14 -16.86 -2.09
CA LEU A 391 -11.53 -18.26 -2.28
C LEU A 391 -11.86 -18.59 -3.74
N PHE A 392 -12.20 -17.59 -4.55
CA PHE A 392 -12.55 -17.79 -5.94
C PHE A 392 -11.29 -17.82 -6.81
N PRO A 393 -11.28 -18.57 -7.93
CA PRO A 393 -10.21 -18.58 -8.92
C PRO A 393 -9.93 -17.21 -9.55
N GLU A 394 -8.72 -17.05 -10.07
CA GLU A 394 -8.29 -15.88 -10.86
C GLU A 394 -9.18 -15.70 -12.10
N ASP A 395 -9.42 -14.45 -12.51
CA ASP A 395 -10.26 -14.07 -13.67
C ASP A 395 -11.70 -14.60 -13.71
N GLN A 396 -12.20 -15.17 -12.61
CA GLN A 396 -13.55 -15.74 -12.59
C GLN A 396 -14.63 -14.67 -12.38
N ARG A 397 -15.69 -14.76 -13.20
CA ARG A 397 -16.94 -14.05 -12.94
C ARG A 397 -17.74 -14.78 -11.87
N ILE A 398 -17.83 -14.18 -10.69
CA ILE A 398 -18.55 -14.73 -9.54
C ILE A 398 -20.00 -14.24 -9.61
N PRO A 399 -21.02 -15.11 -9.62
CA PRO A 399 -22.41 -14.67 -9.54
C PRO A 399 -22.63 -13.88 -8.24
N ALA A 400 -23.10 -12.63 -8.34
CA ALA A 400 -23.24 -11.75 -7.18
C ALA A 400 -24.19 -12.34 -6.12
N THR A 401 -25.27 -12.99 -6.55
CA THR A 401 -26.23 -13.64 -5.66
C THR A 401 -25.62 -14.79 -4.86
N ALA A 402 -24.84 -15.67 -5.52
CA ALA A 402 -24.16 -16.77 -4.84
C ALA A 402 -23.15 -16.26 -3.79
N LEU A 403 -22.44 -15.17 -4.10
CA LEU A 403 -21.51 -14.53 -3.17
C LEU A 403 -22.26 -13.93 -1.96
N MET A 404 -23.39 -13.25 -2.20
CA MET A 404 -24.21 -12.67 -1.15
C MET A 404 -24.83 -13.74 -0.24
N ASP A 405 -25.42 -14.81 -0.81
CA ASP A 405 -25.99 -15.93 -0.06
C ASP A 405 -24.94 -16.58 0.85
N MET A 406 -23.71 -16.74 0.33
CA MET A 406 -22.58 -17.24 1.11
C MET A 406 -22.26 -16.31 2.30
N TRP A 407 -22.25 -14.99 2.11
CA TRP A 407 -21.99 -14.04 3.20
C TRP A 407 -23.11 -13.99 4.23
N VAL A 408 -24.38 -14.08 3.80
CA VAL A 408 -25.54 -14.18 4.72
C VAL A 408 -25.38 -15.37 5.65
N GLU A 409 -25.05 -16.54 5.11
CA GLU A 409 -24.87 -17.77 5.89
C GLU A 409 -23.58 -17.80 6.73
N LEU A 410 -22.48 -17.19 6.27
CA LEU A 410 -21.21 -17.18 7.00
C LEU A 410 -21.20 -16.19 8.16
N TYR A 411 -21.80 -15.01 7.99
CA TYR A 411 -21.71 -13.91 8.95
C TYR A 411 -23.04 -13.62 9.64
N ASN A 412 -24.07 -14.44 9.41
CA ASN A 412 -25.40 -14.28 9.96
C ASN A 412 -25.93 -12.85 9.69
N LEU A 413 -25.78 -12.42 8.44
CA LEU A 413 -26.34 -11.16 7.95
C LEU A 413 -27.86 -11.29 7.81
N ASP A 414 -28.54 -10.15 7.62
CA ASP A 414 -29.98 -10.13 7.49
C ASP A 414 -30.51 -11.04 6.36
N GLU A 415 -31.59 -11.78 6.64
CA GLU A 415 -32.14 -12.80 5.72
C GLU A 415 -32.68 -12.23 4.40
N ASN A 416 -32.98 -10.93 4.38
CA ASN A 416 -33.38 -10.19 3.17
C ASN A 416 -32.16 -9.76 2.31
N GLY A 417 -30.92 -10.03 2.75
CA GLY A 417 -29.68 -9.84 2.00
C GLY A 417 -29.22 -8.38 1.85
N MET A 418 -29.80 -7.43 2.60
CA MET A 418 -29.49 -6.01 2.43
C MET A 418 -28.10 -5.66 2.95
N ASP A 419 -27.65 -6.26 4.05
CA ASP A 419 -26.30 -6.07 4.60
C ASP A 419 -25.25 -6.70 3.67
N ALA A 420 -25.52 -7.88 3.09
CA ALA A 420 -24.63 -8.52 2.13
C ALA A 420 -24.48 -7.66 0.86
N LEU A 421 -25.58 -7.08 0.40
CA LEU A 421 -25.59 -6.15 -0.71
C LEU A 421 -24.85 -4.84 -0.39
N ALA A 422 -25.06 -4.29 0.81
CA ALA A 422 -24.35 -3.10 1.27
C ALA A 422 -22.83 -3.35 1.32
N ASN A 423 -22.41 -4.52 1.81
CA ASN A 423 -21.01 -4.93 1.80
C ASN A 423 -20.46 -5.03 0.38
N LEU A 424 -21.21 -5.62 -0.56
CA LEU A 424 -20.79 -5.71 -1.97
C LEU A 424 -20.60 -4.33 -2.61
N HIS A 425 -21.55 -3.43 -2.41
CA HIS A 425 -21.45 -2.05 -2.88
C HIS A 425 -20.26 -1.34 -2.26
N GLU A 426 -20.04 -1.50 -0.96
CA GLU A 426 -18.92 -0.87 -0.26
C GLU A 426 -17.55 -1.42 -0.72
N LEU A 427 -17.44 -2.73 -1.01
CA LEU A 427 -16.23 -3.27 -1.65
C LEU A 427 -16.02 -2.69 -3.05
N SER A 428 -17.11 -2.48 -3.80
CA SER A 428 -17.04 -1.87 -5.13
C SER A 428 -16.63 -0.41 -5.09
N THR A 429 -17.20 0.41 -4.21
CA THR A 429 -16.82 1.83 -4.06
C THR A 429 -15.38 1.98 -3.58
N ARG A 430 -14.84 1.00 -2.86
CA ARG A 430 -13.42 0.96 -2.45
C ARG A 430 -12.47 0.44 -3.54
N ASN A 431 -12.97 0.12 -4.73
CA ASN A 431 -12.23 -0.57 -5.79
C ASN A 431 -11.54 -1.87 -5.30
N LEU A 432 -12.16 -2.60 -4.37
CA LEU A 432 -11.68 -3.89 -3.87
C LEU A 432 -12.31 -5.09 -4.61
N ALA A 433 -13.42 -4.82 -5.30
CA ALA A 433 -14.12 -5.72 -6.21
C ALA A 433 -14.80 -4.89 -7.31
N ASN A 434 -15.03 -5.49 -8.47
CA ASN A 434 -15.73 -4.84 -9.58
C ASN A 434 -17.10 -5.51 -9.78
N LEU A 435 -18.17 -4.76 -9.55
CA LEU A 435 -19.53 -5.19 -9.85
C LEU A 435 -19.87 -4.91 -11.31
N VAL A 436 -20.14 -5.96 -12.08
CA VAL A 436 -20.41 -5.93 -13.52
C VAL A 436 -21.90 -6.19 -13.79
N PHE A 437 -22.51 -5.26 -14.52
CA PHE A 437 -23.92 -5.27 -14.90
C PHE A 437 -24.07 -5.78 -16.34
N THR A 438 -24.85 -6.83 -16.58
CA THR A 438 -24.99 -7.41 -17.92
C THR A 438 -26.13 -6.82 -18.76
N ARG A 439 -27.06 -6.06 -18.16
CA ARG A 439 -28.09 -5.29 -18.90
C ARG A 439 -28.12 -3.83 -18.46
N LYS A 440 -28.13 -2.93 -19.46
CA LYS A 440 -28.28 -1.48 -19.28
C LYS A 440 -29.74 -1.00 -19.25
N ASP A 441 -30.71 -1.88 -19.49
CA ASP A 441 -32.11 -1.53 -19.62
C ASP A 441 -32.97 -2.15 -18.50
N ALA A 442 -33.77 -1.26 -17.88
CA ALA A 442 -34.91 -1.47 -16.99
C ALA A 442 -34.65 -1.29 -15.49
N SER A 443 -34.85 -0.03 -15.05
CA SER A 443 -35.27 0.41 -13.71
C SER A 443 -34.51 -0.16 -12.51
N GLU A 444 -33.89 0.74 -11.73
CA GLU A 444 -33.35 0.53 -10.36
C GLU A 444 -34.39 0.07 -9.32
N VAL A 445 -35.52 -0.52 -9.76
CA VAL A 445 -36.72 -0.79 -8.95
C VAL A 445 -36.96 -2.28 -8.73
N ASP A 446 -36.30 -3.18 -9.48
CA ASP A 446 -36.47 -4.62 -9.25
C ASP A 446 -35.17 -5.24 -8.74
N GLY A 447 -35.12 -5.52 -7.43
CA GLY A 447 -33.95 -5.96 -6.65
C GLY A 447 -33.39 -7.34 -7.00
N TYR A 448 -33.41 -7.74 -8.27
CA TYR A 448 -32.91 -9.02 -8.74
C TYR A 448 -31.47 -8.90 -9.26
N TYR A 449 -30.50 -9.18 -8.38
CA TYR A 449 -29.07 -9.24 -8.71
C TYR A 449 -28.67 -10.50 -9.53
N ASN A 450 -29.64 -11.29 -9.99
CA ASN A 450 -29.43 -12.57 -10.66
C ASN A 450 -28.54 -12.52 -11.91
N GLU A 451 -28.49 -11.36 -12.59
CA GLU A 451 -27.69 -11.17 -13.81
C GLU A 451 -26.35 -10.42 -13.56
N HIS A 452 -25.99 -10.18 -12.29
CA HIS A 452 -24.79 -9.43 -11.92
C HIS A 452 -23.63 -10.36 -11.58
N PHE A 453 -22.43 -9.91 -11.94
CA PHE A 453 -21.20 -10.63 -11.64
C PHE A 453 -20.23 -9.76 -10.86
N VAL A 454 -19.45 -10.38 -10.00
CA VAL A 454 -18.32 -9.78 -9.30
C VAL A 454 -17.05 -10.31 -9.93
N VAL A 455 -16.12 -9.41 -10.26
CA VAL A 455 -14.77 -9.74 -10.70
C VAL A 455 -13.79 -9.07 -9.74
N GLN A 456 -12.70 -9.75 -9.39
CA GLN A 456 -11.65 -9.19 -8.55
C GLN A 456 -10.33 -9.17 -9.33
N HIS A 457 -9.60 -8.06 -9.22
CA HIS A 457 -8.26 -7.96 -9.82
C HIS A 457 -7.26 -8.90 -9.12
N ASP A 458 -6.35 -9.51 -9.90
CA ASP A 458 -5.48 -10.59 -9.43
C ASP A 458 -4.61 -10.19 -8.24
N LEU A 459 -4.01 -8.98 -8.24
CA LEU A 459 -3.23 -8.52 -7.08
C LEU A 459 -4.07 -8.24 -5.84
N LEU A 460 -5.35 -7.87 -6.01
CA LEU A 460 -6.27 -7.70 -4.88
C LEU A 460 -6.72 -9.06 -4.35
N ARG A 461 -6.89 -10.06 -5.22
CA ARG A 461 -7.12 -11.45 -4.83
C ARG A 461 -5.91 -12.02 -4.09
N GLU A 462 -4.72 -11.83 -4.62
CA GLU A 462 -3.44 -12.20 -3.98
C GLU A 462 -3.29 -11.55 -2.60
N LEU A 463 -3.72 -10.29 -2.45
CA LEU A 463 -3.75 -9.63 -1.15
C LEU A 463 -4.71 -10.32 -0.19
N ALA A 464 -5.91 -10.72 -0.62
CA ALA A 464 -6.86 -11.46 0.21
C ALA A 464 -6.28 -12.83 0.67
N ILE A 465 -5.63 -13.55 -0.25
CA ILE A 465 -4.96 -14.83 0.04
C ILE A 465 -3.80 -14.62 1.01
N HIS A 466 -2.94 -13.63 0.74
CA HIS A 466 -1.81 -13.29 1.60
C HIS A 466 -2.27 -12.97 3.03
N GLN A 467 -3.30 -12.12 3.20
CA GLN A 467 -3.85 -11.81 4.51
C GLN A 467 -4.41 -13.06 5.22
N SER A 468 -5.12 -13.92 4.49
CA SER A 468 -5.69 -15.17 5.03
C SER A 468 -4.62 -16.21 5.40
N SER A 469 -3.41 -16.08 4.83
CA SER A 469 -2.29 -17.01 5.04
C SER A 469 -1.36 -16.65 6.19
N LYS A 470 -1.57 -15.51 6.87
CA LYS A 470 -0.68 -15.01 7.94
C LYS A 470 -0.64 -15.90 9.17
N GLU A 471 -1.75 -16.58 9.45
CA GLU A 471 -1.85 -17.51 10.59
C GLU A 471 -1.37 -18.92 10.20
N PRO A 472 -0.90 -19.73 11.18
CA PRO A 472 -0.66 -21.15 10.98
C PRO A 472 -1.89 -21.85 10.39
N ILE A 473 -1.69 -22.87 9.54
CA ILE A 473 -2.77 -23.52 8.77
C ILE A 473 -3.94 -23.96 9.67
N GLU A 474 -3.64 -24.43 10.88
CA GLU A 474 -4.61 -24.90 11.86
C GLU A 474 -5.52 -23.80 12.44
N GLN A 475 -5.10 -22.54 12.32
CA GLN A 475 -5.82 -21.36 12.83
C GLN A 475 -6.53 -20.59 11.72
N ARG A 476 -6.19 -20.87 10.45
CA ARG A 476 -6.75 -20.14 9.31
C ARG A 476 -8.26 -20.37 9.21
N LYS A 477 -9.01 -19.28 9.12
CA LYS A 477 -10.44 -19.29 8.81
C LYS A 477 -10.74 -19.75 7.37
N ARG A 478 -9.76 -19.60 6.46
CA ARG A 478 -9.88 -19.91 5.04
C ARG A 478 -8.74 -20.82 4.61
N LEU A 479 -9.08 -21.93 3.98
CA LEU A 479 -8.13 -22.88 3.41
C LEU A 479 -8.45 -23.07 1.93
N ILE A 480 -7.49 -22.70 1.08
CA ILE A 480 -7.57 -22.92 -0.36
C ILE A 480 -6.85 -24.24 -0.65
N MET A 481 -7.58 -25.16 -1.27
CA MET A 481 -7.07 -26.48 -1.65
C MET A 481 -7.16 -26.62 -3.17
N ASP A 482 -6.01 -26.55 -3.83
CA ASP A 482 -5.92 -26.91 -5.24
C ASP A 482 -5.92 -28.44 -5.35
N ILE A 483 -7.00 -28.97 -5.93
CA ILE A 483 -7.16 -30.41 -6.18
C ILE A 483 -6.96 -30.62 -7.67
N SER A 484 -5.87 -31.28 -8.03
CA SER A 484 -5.61 -31.73 -9.41
C SER A 484 -5.62 -33.26 -9.44
N GLY A 485 -6.65 -33.86 -10.03
CA GLY A 485 -6.88 -35.30 -9.96
C GLY A 485 -7.01 -35.80 -8.51
N ASN A 486 -6.20 -36.78 -8.13
CA ASN A 486 -6.20 -37.38 -6.77
C ASN A 486 -5.12 -36.80 -5.84
N ASP A 487 -4.39 -35.77 -6.27
CA ASP A 487 -3.29 -35.22 -5.50
C ASP A 487 -3.76 -34.13 -4.54
N LEU A 488 -3.87 -34.49 -3.26
CA LEU A 488 -4.12 -33.57 -2.16
C LEU A 488 -2.83 -32.86 -1.72
N PRO A 489 -2.91 -31.59 -1.26
CA PRO A 489 -1.77 -30.87 -0.70
C PRO A 489 -1.08 -31.63 0.43
N LYS A 490 0.26 -31.54 0.53
CA LYS A 490 1.03 -32.28 1.56
C LYS A 490 0.55 -31.99 2.99
N TRP A 491 0.20 -30.74 3.28
CA TRP A 491 -0.25 -30.31 4.61
C TRP A 491 -1.54 -31.00 5.05
N SER A 492 -2.42 -31.40 4.12
CA SER A 492 -3.69 -32.06 4.50
C SER A 492 -3.46 -33.47 5.06
N ARG A 493 -2.36 -34.12 4.67
CA ARG A 493 -1.94 -35.44 5.21
C ARG A 493 -1.25 -35.34 6.56
N GLU A 494 -0.78 -34.14 6.93
CA GLU A 494 -0.02 -33.88 8.15
C GLU A 494 -0.89 -33.32 9.29
N MET A 495 -2.13 -32.92 8.99
CA MET A 495 -3.07 -32.44 10.00
C MET A 495 -3.54 -33.55 10.93
N GLN A 496 -3.19 -33.41 12.21
CA GLN A 496 -3.51 -34.41 13.25
C GLN A 496 -4.80 -34.10 14.01
N GLN A 497 -5.41 -32.92 13.83
CA GLN A 497 -6.64 -32.53 14.51
C GLN A 497 -7.81 -32.38 13.53
N PRO A 498 -9.02 -32.84 13.89
CA PRO A 498 -10.21 -32.67 13.07
C PRO A 498 -10.61 -31.20 13.00
N ILE A 499 -10.95 -30.72 11.80
CA ILE A 499 -11.42 -29.35 11.56
C ILE A 499 -12.92 -29.39 11.29
N HIS A 500 -13.68 -28.52 11.96
CA HIS A 500 -15.04 -28.20 11.52
C HIS A 500 -14.95 -27.24 10.34
N ALA A 501 -15.12 -27.75 9.13
CA ALA A 501 -15.03 -26.98 7.90
C ALA A 501 -16.38 -26.95 7.17
N ARG A 502 -16.69 -25.80 6.57
CA ARG A 502 -17.71 -25.67 5.51
C ARG A 502 -16.97 -25.78 4.17
N LEU A 503 -17.42 -26.67 3.29
CA LEU A 503 -16.77 -26.90 1.99
C LEU A 503 -17.47 -26.07 0.90
N LEU A 504 -16.73 -25.16 0.28
CA LEU A 504 -17.12 -24.50 -0.95
C LEU A 504 -16.35 -25.15 -2.10
N SER A 505 -17.07 -25.79 -3.04
CA SER A 505 -16.46 -26.37 -4.24
C SER A 505 -16.71 -25.45 -5.43
N ILE A 506 -15.63 -24.97 -6.05
CA ILE A 506 -15.68 -24.12 -7.23
C ILE A 506 -15.04 -24.89 -8.38
N SER A 507 -15.85 -25.29 -9.35
CA SER A 507 -15.35 -25.96 -10.56
C SER A 507 -14.90 -24.91 -11.57
N THR A 508 -13.62 -24.92 -11.93
CA THR A 508 -13.04 -24.07 -12.98
C THR A 508 -13.22 -24.64 -14.39
N GLY A 509 -13.95 -25.75 -14.53
CA GLY A 509 -14.24 -26.36 -15.83
C GLY A 509 -13.11 -27.20 -16.44
N PHE A 510 -11.95 -27.33 -15.78
CA PHE A 510 -10.92 -28.27 -16.21
C PHE A 510 -11.24 -29.68 -15.69
N LEU A 511 -12.01 -30.42 -16.50
CA LEU A 511 -12.23 -31.87 -16.47
C LEU A 511 -12.54 -32.49 -15.09
N ILE A 512 -13.83 -32.56 -14.80
CA ILE A 512 -14.39 -33.51 -13.83
C ILE A 512 -14.32 -34.92 -14.46
N SER A 513 -13.71 -35.88 -13.76
CA SER A 513 -14.11 -37.28 -13.83
C SER A 513 -14.08 -37.87 -12.42
N PHE A 514 -15.21 -38.50 -12.06
CA PHE A 514 -15.65 -38.98 -10.74
C PHE A 514 -14.60 -39.65 -9.84
#